data_AF-A0A7X9E2E7-F1
#
_entry.id   AF-A0A7X9E2E7-F1
#
_cell.length_a   1.000
_cell.length_b   1.000
_cell.length_c   1.000
_cell.angle_alpha   90.00
_cell.angle_beta   90.00
_cell.angle_gamma   90.00
#
_symmetry.space_group_name_H-M   'P 1'
#
loop_
_entity.id
_entity.type
_entity.pdbx_description
1 polymer ?
#
loop_
_entity_poly.entity_id
_entity_poly.type
_entity_poly.pdbx_seq_one_letter_code
_entity_poly.pdbx_strand_id
1 'polypeptide(L)'
;MPGLNLTAALRNEYQQLFDTCNIRPDKLSEVEKIIQKIIANKNRYDSVGNQLNIPWYVIASIHNMESSLNFNCHLHNGDPLSARTKNVPAGRPLSGNPPFTWEESATDSLKLQRFNMWSDWSITGILYKIEEYNGWGYRTKHPEVLSPYLWCGSLHYSKGKYVADGRWSDSAVSTQIGAAVLIRRLVEKNLISIKNIPLDTTDLPLVYYSTKKIDHGEKLQEFLNQFPGVYLLVDGKPGEKTSNAFKAVTGNYLFGDPRL
;
A
#
# COMPACT_ATOMS: atom_id res chain seq x y z
N MET A 1 -21.98 -11.07 -2.94
CA MET A 1 -22.23 -9.62 -3.13
C MET A 1 -21.65 -9.25 -4.47
N PRO A 2 -22.30 -8.40 -5.29
CA PRO A 2 -21.67 -7.92 -6.52
C PRO A 2 -20.33 -7.28 -6.13
N GLY A 3 -19.24 -7.75 -6.76
CA GLY A 3 -17.90 -7.26 -6.48
C GLY A 3 -17.80 -5.78 -6.82
N LEU A 4 -17.10 -5.01 -6.00
CA LEU A 4 -16.80 -3.62 -6.30
C LEU A 4 -15.76 -3.59 -7.42
N ASN A 5 -16.02 -2.97 -8.56
CA ASN A 5 -15.07 -3.00 -9.69
C ASN A 5 -13.92 -1.98 -9.50
N LEU A 6 -12.72 -2.33 -9.97
CA LEU A 6 -11.57 -1.41 -10.00
C LEU A 6 -11.71 -0.36 -11.12
N THR A 7 -12.54 0.67 -10.86
CA THR A 7 -12.77 1.81 -11.76
C THR A 7 -11.59 2.77 -11.82
N ALA A 8 -11.55 3.67 -12.81
CA ALA A 8 -10.53 4.72 -12.90
C ALA A 8 -10.49 5.62 -11.65
N ALA A 9 -11.66 5.99 -11.12
CA ALA A 9 -11.76 6.78 -9.89
C ALA A 9 -11.12 6.06 -8.70
N LEU A 10 -11.41 4.76 -8.54
CA LEU A 10 -10.85 3.96 -7.46
C LEU A 10 -9.33 3.73 -7.63
N ARG A 11 -8.85 3.58 -8.86
CA ARG A 11 -7.41 3.51 -9.15
C ARG A 11 -6.72 4.79 -8.69
N ASN A 12 -7.26 5.95 -9.05
CA ASN A 12 -6.71 7.25 -8.66
C ASN A 12 -6.71 7.42 -7.14
N GLU A 13 -7.79 7.03 -6.46
CA GLU A 13 -7.87 7.04 -5.00
C GLU A 13 -6.77 6.17 -4.37
N TYR A 14 -6.63 4.90 -4.79
CA TYR A 14 -5.57 4.02 -4.27
C TYR A 14 -4.17 4.56 -4.52
N GLN A 15 -3.92 5.09 -5.72
CA GLN A 15 -2.64 5.70 -6.08
C GLN A 15 -2.32 6.86 -5.14
N GLN A 16 -3.26 7.81 -5.00
CA GLN A 16 -3.11 8.95 -4.11
C GLN A 16 -2.88 8.54 -2.65
N LEU A 17 -3.65 7.57 -2.15
CA LEU A 17 -3.49 7.09 -0.78
C LEU A 17 -2.13 6.43 -0.56
N PHE A 18 -1.62 5.67 -1.53
CA PHE A 18 -0.30 5.06 -1.43
C PHE A 18 0.83 6.08 -1.50
N ASP A 19 0.73 7.05 -2.41
CA ASP A 19 1.73 8.11 -2.60
C ASP A 19 1.87 8.97 -1.35
N THR A 20 0.74 9.26 -0.70
CA THR A 20 0.63 10.05 0.54
C THR A 20 0.68 9.20 1.82
N CYS A 21 0.96 7.90 1.72
CA CYS A 21 1.02 6.99 2.86
C CYS A 21 2.23 7.31 3.76
N ASN A 22 2.00 8.15 4.77
CA ASN A 22 2.99 8.49 5.78
C ASN A 22 2.90 7.52 6.96
N ILE A 23 3.93 6.69 7.14
CA ILE A 23 4.03 5.77 8.29
C ILE A 23 4.21 6.60 9.57
N ARG A 24 3.42 6.29 10.60
CA ARG A 24 3.52 7.00 11.88
C ARG A 24 4.88 6.72 12.54
N PRO A 25 5.61 7.74 13.02
CA PRO A 25 6.91 7.54 13.65
C PRO A 25 6.89 6.56 14.82
N ASP A 26 5.84 6.58 15.66
CA ASP A 26 5.67 5.66 16.80
C ASP A 26 5.42 4.20 16.39
N LYS A 27 5.03 3.96 15.13
CA LYS A 27 4.81 2.61 14.58
C LYS A 27 6.00 2.08 13.79
N LEU A 28 6.98 2.91 13.46
CA LEU A 28 8.09 2.53 12.59
C LEU A 28 8.89 1.33 13.11
N SER A 29 9.16 1.26 14.42
CA SER A 29 9.90 0.13 15.02
C SER A 29 9.15 -1.20 14.85
N GLU A 30 7.83 -1.19 14.98
CA GLU A 30 6.99 -2.37 14.77
C GLU A 30 6.99 -2.79 13.30
N VAL A 31 6.83 -1.83 12.38
CA VAL A 31 6.91 -2.06 10.93
C VAL A 31 8.24 -2.71 10.56
N GLU A 32 9.37 -2.16 11.02
CA GLU A 32 10.71 -2.70 10.70
C GLU A 32 10.89 -4.14 11.19
N LYS A 33 10.37 -4.50 12.36
CA LYS A 33 10.41 -5.89 12.86
C LYS A 33 9.64 -6.83 11.95
N ILE A 34 8.48 -6.41 11.45
CA ILE A 34 7.68 -7.21 10.51
C ILE A 34 8.43 -7.35 9.19
N ILE A 35 9.00 -6.27 8.65
CA ILE A 35 9.78 -6.27 7.41
C ILE A 35 10.96 -7.24 7.51
N GLN A 36 11.71 -7.24 8.62
CA GLN A 36 12.81 -8.18 8.84
C GLN A 36 12.35 -9.64 8.78
N LYS A 37 11.24 -9.98 9.44
CA LYS A 37 10.66 -11.33 9.39
C LYS A 37 10.20 -11.73 8.00
N ILE A 38 9.59 -10.79 7.27
CA ILE A 38 9.16 -10.98 5.89
C ILE A 38 10.37 -11.32 5.00
N ILE A 39 11.42 -10.52 5.06
CA ILE A 39 12.63 -10.71 4.25
C ILE A 39 13.35 -12.02 4.61
N ALA A 40 13.44 -12.35 5.90
CA ALA A 40 14.05 -13.62 6.35
C ALA A 40 13.34 -14.86 5.79
N ASN A 41 12.06 -14.74 5.42
CA ASN A 41 11.26 -15.82 4.86
C ASN A 41 10.90 -15.62 3.38
N LYS A 42 11.57 -14.68 2.68
CA LYS A 42 11.27 -14.33 1.28
C LYS A 42 11.15 -15.55 0.37
N ASN A 43 12.07 -16.50 0.48
CA ASN A 43 12.10 -17.70 -0.37
C ASN A 43 10.82 -18.56 -0.25
N ARG A 44 10.17 -18.59 0.92
CA ARG A 44 8.90 -19.30 1.12
C ARG A 44 7.74 -18.60 0.44
N TYR A 45 7.75 -17.27 0.42
CA TYR A 45 6.77 -16.49 -0.32
C TYR A 45 6.99 -16.60 -1.83
N ASP A 46 8.24 -16.59 -2.29
CA ASP A 46 8.59 -16.77 -3.70
C ASP A 46 8.16 -18.13 -4.23
N SER A 47 8.32 -19.22 -3.46
CA SER A 47 7.92 -20.55 -3.92
C SER A 47 6.43 -20.62 -4.28
N VAL A 48 5.57 -20.06 -3.44
CA VAL A 48 4.12 -19.95 -3.69
C VAL A 48 3.83 -18.93 -4.80
N GLY A 49 4.48 -17.76 -4.74
CA GLY A 49 4.29 -16.67 -5.68
C GLY A 49 4.63 -17.05 -7.12
N ASN A 50 5.74 -17.74 -7.33
CA ASN A 50 6.19 -18.20 -8.65
C ASN A 50 5.20 -19.21 -9.25
N GLN A 51 4.62 -20.10 -8.43
CA GLN A 51 3.63 -21.07 -8.89
C GLN A 51 2.32 -20.40 -9.34
N LEU A 52 1.94 -19.30 -8.71
CA LEU A 52 0.64 -18.64 -8.92
C LEU A 52 0.74 -17.33 -9.70
N ASN A 53 1.94 -16.91 -10.10
CA ASN A 53 2.24 -15.62 -10.69
C ASN A 53 1.77 -14.43 -9.81
N ILE A 54 2.03 -14.53 -8.50
CA ILE A 54 1.71 -13.50 -7.50
C ILE A 54 3.03 -12.95 -6.95
N PRO A 55 3.22 -11.62 -6.86
CA PRO A 55 4.40 -11.06 -6.23
C PRO A 55 4.50 -11.49 -4.77
N TRP A 56 5.67 -11.99 -4.36
CA TRP A 56 5.90 -12.56 -3.03
C TRP A 56 5.50 -11.61 -1.89
N TYR A 57 5.67 -10.30 -2.08
CA TYR A 57 5.36 -9.28 -1.07
C TYR A 57 3.85 -9.08 -0.86
N VAL A 58 3.02 -9.42 -1.84
CA VAL A 58 1.55 -9.46 -1.68
C VAL A 58 1.18 -10.59 -0.72
N ILE A 59 1.74 -11.78 -0.94
CA ILE A 59 1.51 -12.96 -0.09
C ILE A 59 2.01 -12.70 1.33
N ALA A 60 3.22 -12.14 1.48
CA ALA A 60 3.79 -11.82 2.79
C ALA A 60 2.94 -10.80 3.56
N SER A 61 2.39 -9.80 2.86
CA SER A 61 1.52 -8.78 3.48
C SER A 61 0.20 -9.39 3.95
N ILE A 62 -0.44 -10.25 3.14
CA ILE A 62 -1.64 -11.00 3.55
C ILE A 62 -1.32 -11.93 4.73
N HIS A 63 -0.19 -12.64 4.69
CA HIS A 63 0.21 -13.54 5.78
C HIS A 63 0.42 -12.80 7.12
N ASN A 64 0.91 -11.56 7.09
CA ASN A 64 0.96 -10.73 8.29
C ASN A 64 -0.44 -10.45 8.85
N MET A 65 -1.39 -10.18 7.95
CA MET A 65 -2.75 -9.85 8.33
C MET A 65 -3.53 -11.05 8.87
N GLU A 66 -3.33 -12.23 8.28
CA GLU A 66 -4.09 -13.43 8.65
C GLU A 66 -3.53 -14.18 9.85
N SER A 67 -2.21 -14.17 10.05
CA SER A 67 -1.60 -15.00 11.11
C SER A 67 -0.33 -14.41 11.72
N SER A 68 -0.08 -13.09 11.58
CA SER A 68 1.13 -12.44 12.12
C SER A 68 2.43 -13.14 11.66
N LEU A 69 2.44 -13.62 10.42
CA LEU A 69 3.54 -14.38 9.81
C LEU A 69 3.81 -15.74 10.46
N ASN A 70 2.81 -16.36 11.09
CA ASN A 70 2.95 -17.69 11.70
C ASN A 70 2.83 -18.80 10.67
N PHE A 71 3.98 -19.37 10.32
CA PHE A 71 4.09 -20.49 9.37
C PHE A 71 3.61 -21.85 9.91
N ASN A 72 3.10 -21.93 11.13
CA ASN A 72 2.49 -23.15 11.69
C ASN A 72 0.96 -23.16 11.57
N CYS A 73 0.39 -22.12 10.95
CA CYS A 73 -1.05 -21.93 10.79
C CYS A 73 -1.43 -21.82 9.31
N HIS A 74 -2.66 -22.20 8.99
CA HIS A 74 -3.27 -22.02 7.69
C HIS A 74 -3.36 -20.53 7.34
N LEU A 75 -2.99 -20.18 6.10
CA LEU A 75 -3.16 -18.81 5.59
C LEU A 75 -4.65 -18.39 5.52
N HIS A 76 -5.56 -19.36 5.47
CA HIS A 76 -7.00 -19.10 5.34
C HIS A 76 -7.60 -18.30 6.50
N ASN A 77 -7.26 -18.67 7.73
CA ASN A 77 -7.95 -18.22 8.94
C ASN A 77 -7.16 -18.46 10.23
N GLY A 78 -5.89 -18.88 10.15
CA GLY A 78 -5.03 -19.08 11.31
C GLY A 78 -5.19 -20.44 12.03
N ASP A 79 -6.04 -21.36 11.57
CA ASP A 79 -6.13 -22.70 12.17
C ASP A 79 -4.79 -23.47 12.06
N PRO A 80 -4.44 -24.38 13.00
CA PRO A 80 -3.19 -25.14 12.93
C PRO A 80 -3.09 -26.04 11.69
N LEU A 81 -1.89 -26.16 11.11
CA LEU A 81 -1.64 -27.00 9.91
C LEU A 81 -1.75 -28.52 10.16
N SER A 82 -1.94 -28.95 11.41
CA SER A 82 -2.04 -30.38 11.79
C SER A 82 -3.37 -31.03 11.45
N ALA A 83 -4.34 -30.27 10.96
CA ALA A 83 -5.64 -30.74 10.49
C ALA A 83 -6.12 -29.88 9.31
N ARG A 84 -7.30 -30.16 8.76
CA ARG A 84 -7.96 -29.19 7.87
C ARG A 84 -8.57 -28.06 8.71
N THR A 85 -8.80 -26.91 8.09
CA THR A 85 -9.48 -25.77 8.73
C THR A 85 -10.83 -26.19 9.31
N LYS A 86 -11.10 -25.79 10.55
CA LYS A 86 -12.40 -25.93 11.21
C LYS A 86 -13.19 -24.64 11.06
N ASN A 87 -12.51 -23.50 11.18
CA ASN A 87 -13.09 -22.18 10.96
C ASN A 87 -13.33 -21.96 9.45
N VAL A 88 -14.20 -21.01 9.12
CA VAL A 88 -14.52 -20.69 7.73
C VAL A 88 -13.28 -20.11 7.03
N PRO A 89 -12.96 -20.51 5.78
CA PRO A 89 -13.58 -21.60 5.02
C PRO A 89 -13.17 -22.98 5.59
N ALA A 90 -14.16 -23.78 6.01
CA ALA A 90 -13.91 -25.08 6.64
C ALA A 90 -13.50 -26.16 5.62
N GLY A 91 -12.75 -27.16 6.09
CA GLY A 91 -12.33 -28.32 5.31
C GLY A 91 -11.22 -28.04 4.29
N ARG A 92 -10.41 -27.00 4.51
CA ARG A 92 -9.28 -26.63 3.63
C ARG A 92 -7.91 -27.06 4.20
N PRO A 93 -6.89 -27.30 3.35
CA PRO A 93 -6.92 -27.43 1.88
C PRO A 93 -7.86 -28.54 1.40
N LEU A 94 -8.25 -28.60 0.12
CA LEU A 94 -9.11 -29.70 -0.38
C LEU A 94 -8.34 -30.97 -0.74
N SER A 95 -7.10 -30.83 -1.22
CA SER A 95 -6.22 -31.93 -1.60
C SER A 95 -5.14 -32.19 -0.55
N GLY A 96 -4.51 -33.36 -0.57
CA GLY A 96 -3.46 -33.74 0.38
C GLY A 96 -4.00 -34.21 1.74
N ASN A 97 -3.09 -34.60 2.63
CA ASN A 97 -3.38 -35.05 3.99
C ASN A 97 -2.54 -34.24 5.01
N PRO A 98 -3.09 -33.93 6.19
CA PRO A 98 -2.33 -33.25 7.23
C PRO A 98 -1.21 -34.15 7.84
N PRO A 99 -0.18 -33.56 8.48
CA PRO A 99 0.03 -32.12 8.60
C PRO A 99 0.42 -31.49 7.26
N PHE A 100 -0.18 -30.34 6.96
CA PHE A 100 0.12 -29.58 5.76
C PHE A 100 1.36 -28.71 5.95
N THR A 101 2.08 -28.46 4.86
CA THR A 101 3.01 -27.34 4.80
C THR A 101 2.24 -26.03 4.69
N TRP A 102 2.88 -24.93 5.10
CA TRP A 102 2.29 -23.60 4.93
C TRP A 102 2.08 -23.28 3.45
N GLU A 103 3.00 -23.70 2.57
CA GLU A 103 2.95 -23.49 1.12
C GLU A 103 1.74 -24.17 0.48
N GLU A 104 1.40 -25.40 0.90
CA GLU A 104 0.18 -26.09 0.47
C GLU A 104 -1.08 -25.33 0.90
N SER A 105 -1.11 -24.87 2.16
CA SER A 105 -2.23 -24.07 2.66
C SER A 105 -2.35 -22.72 1.96
N ALA A 106 -1.24 -22.03 1.73
CA ALA A 106 -1.21 -20.73 1.08
C ALA A 106 -1.68 -20.85 -0.37
N THR A 107 -1.27 -21.91 -1.07
CA THR A 107 -1.68 -22.19 -2.43
C THR A 107 -3.19 -22.45 -2.55
N ASP A 108 -3.78 -23.24 -1.65
CA ASP A 108 -5.24 -23.46 -1.62
C ASP A 108 -5.99 -22.14 -1.34
N SER A 109 -5.55 -21.38 -0.34
CA SER A 109 -6.15 -20.09 0.02
C SER A 109 -6.12 -19.09 -1.12
N LEU A 110 -4.98 -18.90 -1.77
CA LEU A 110 -4.83 -17.90 -2.83
C LEU A 110 -5.62 -18.30 -4.10
N LYS A 111 -5.73 -19.60 -4.40
CA LYS A 111 -6.60 -20.10 -5.47
C LYS A 111 -8.08 -19.91 -5.14
N LEU A 112 -8.49 -20.19 -3.90
CA LEU A 112 -9.87 -19.97 -3.45
C LEU A 112 -10.28 -18.51 -3.60
N GLN A 113 -9.37 -17.58 -3.26
CA GLN A 113 -9.55 -16.14 -3.40
C GLN A 113 -9.29 -15.61 -4.83
N ARG A 114 -9.08 -16.51 -5.80
CA ARG A 114 -8.85 -16.23 -7.22
C ARG A 114 -7.68 -15.28 -7.50
N PHE A 115 -6.65 -15.27 -6.64
CA PHE A 115 -5.43 -14.48 -6.89
C PHE A 115 -4.68 -14.99 -8.12
N ASN A 116 -4.74 -16.30 -8.39
CA ASN A 116 -4.16 -16.92 -9.58
C ASN A 116 -4.84 -16.52 -10.90
N MET A 117 -5.99 -15.83 -10.84
CA MET A 117 -6.70 -15.30 -12.00
C MET A 117 -6.52 -13.78 -12.16
N TRP A 118 -5.80 -13.13 -11.25
CA TRP A 118 -5.54 -11.70 -11.26
C TRP A 118 -4.19 -11.41 -11.93
N SER A 119 -4.12 -10.36 -12.74
CA SER A 119 -2.92 -10.00 -13.51
C SER A 119 -2.44 -8.56 -13.30
N ASP A 120 -3.27 -7.70 -12.72
CA ASP A 120 -2.94 -6.30 -12.49
C ASP A 120 -2.16 -6.14 -11.17
N TRP A 121 -0.84 -6.33 -11.27
CA TRP A 121 0.09 -6.11 -10.16
C TRP A 121 0.69 -4.70 -10.14
N SER A 122 -0.02 -3.70 -10.69
CA SER A 122 0.23 -2.29 -10.35
C SER A 122 -0.07 -2.04 -8.87
N ILE A 123 0.41 -0.94 -8.30
CA ILE A 123 0.09 -0.63 -6.89
C ILE A 123 -1.43 -0.57 -6.65
N THR A 124 -2.18 0.03 -7.58
CA THR A 124 -3.65 0.14 -7.47
C THR A 124 -4.33 -1.23 -7.51
N GLY A 125 -3.86 -2.14 -8.37
CA GLY A 125 -4.37 -3.49 -8.47
C GLY A 125 -4.02 -4.35 -7.25
N ILE A 126 -2.82 -4.18 -6.70
CA ILE A 126 -2.40 -4.83 -5.44
C ILE A 126 -3.30 -4.41 -4.28
N LEU A 127 -3.47 -3.10 -4.06
CA LEU A 127 -4.27 -2.58 -2.94
C LEU A 127 -5.74 -3.00 -3.06
N TYR A 128 -6.30 -2.93 -4.27
CA TYR A 128 -7.63 -3.44 -4.57
C TYR A 128 -7.78 -4.91 -4.19
N LYS A 129 -6.84 -5.76 -4.62
CA LYS A 129 -6.95 -7.21 -4.45
C LYS A 129 -6.73 -7.64 -2.99
N ILE A 130 -5.88 -6.93 -2.24
CA ILE A 130 -5.71 -7.13 -0.80
C ILE A 130 -6.94 -6.67 -0.02
N GLU A 131 -7.55 -5.53 -0.39
CA GLU A 131 -8.80 -5.09 0.26
C GLU A 131 -9.96 -6.05 -0.03
N GLU A 132 -10.03 -6.60 -1.25
CA GLU A 132 -10.99 -7.65 -1.59
C GLU A 132 -10.83 -8.89 -0.72
N TYR A 133 -9.57 -9.30 -0.43
CA TYR A 133 -9.28 -10.45 0.44
C TYR A 133 -9.90 -10.27 1.83
N ASN A 134 -9.75 -9.09 2.43
CA ASN A 134 -10.39 -8.75 3.70
C ASN A 134 -11.91 -8.55 3.58
N GLY A 135 -12.36 -8.00 2.45
CA GLY A 135 -13.75 -7.72 2.13
C GLY A 135 -14.12 -6.23 2.15
N TRP A 136 -15.18 -5.91 1.42
CA TRP A 136 -15.64 -4.54 1.10
C TRP A 136 -16.44 -3.83 2.21
N GLY A 137 -16.40 -4.33 3.44
CA GLY A 137 -17.24 -3.82 4.54
C GLY A 137 -16.99 -2.34 4.86
N TYR A 138 -15.76 -1.86 4.72
CA TYR A 138 -15.42 -0.45 4.92
C TYR A 138 -16.01 0.39 3.78
N ARG A 139 -15.71 0.08 2.52
CA ARG A 139 -16.24 0.83 1.37
C ARG A 139 -17.76 0.89 1.28
N THR A 140 -18.45 -0.18 1.70
CA THR A 140 -19.91 -0.30 1.53
C THR A 140 -20.73 0.17 2.73
N LYS A 141 -20.15 0.14 3.94
CA LYS A 141 -20.89 0.46 5.18
C LYS A 141 -20.27 1.58 6.01
N HIS A 142 -18.96 1.78 5.89
CA HIS A 142 -18.18 2.78 6.65
C HIS A 142 -17.17 3.51 5.74
N PRO A 143 -17.62 4.12 4.61
CA PRO A 143 -16.71 4.76 3.66
C PRO A 143 -15.92 5.93 4.25
N GLU A 144 -16.36 6.47 5.38
CA GLU A 144 -15.65 7.48 6.17
C GLU A 144 -14.39 6.95 6.88
N VAL A 145 -14.22 5.62 6.99
CA VAL A 145 -13.04 4.98 7.58
C VAL A 145 -12.29 4.17 6.54
N LEU A 146 -11.06 4.59 6.25
CA LEU A 146 -10.13 3.79 5.44
C LEU A 146 -9.80 2.48 6.15
N SER A 147 -9.85 1.36 5.42
CA SER A 147 -9.69 0.03 6.00
C SER A 147 -8.36 -0.10 6.78
N PRO A 148 -8.38 -0.39 8.10
CA PRO A 148 -7.16 -0.65 8.87
C PRO A 148 -6.40 -1.86 8.35
N TYR A 149 -7.06 -2.77 7.61
CA TYR A 149 -6.40 -3.91 6.97
C TYR A 149 -5.34 -3.47 5.96
N LEU A 150 -5.55 -2.31 5.30
CA LEU A 150 -4.56 -1.68 4.45
C LEU A 150 -3.72 -0.64 5.21
N TRP A 151 -4.36 0.25 5.96
CA TRP A 151 -3.77 1.55 6.33
C TRP A 151 -3.38 1.69 7.79
N CYS A 152 -3.67 0.72 8.65
CA CYS A 152 -3.28 0.80 10.06
C CYS A 152 -1.75 0.94 10.20
N GLY A 153 -1.32 1.91 11.01
CA GLY A 153 0.10 2.26 11.16
C GLY A 153 0.55 3.48 10.34
N SER A 154 -0.31 4.01 9.45
CA SER A 154 -0.09 5.28 8.77
C SER A 154 -0.95 6.41 9.36
N LEU A 155 -0.73 7.64 8.87
CA LEU A 155 -1.58 8.79 9.18
C LEU A 155 -2.99 8.70 8.60
N HIS A 156 -3.25 7.79 7.65
CA HIS A 156 -4.57 7.60 7.02
C HIS A 156 -5.59 6.88 7.90
N TYR A 157 -5.14 6.20 8.96
CA TYR A 157 -6.02 5.50 9.90
C TYR A 157 -5.85 6.03 11.33
N SER A 158 -6.97 6.07 12.08
CA SER A 158 -6.99 6.47 13.49
C SER A 158 -7.78 5.49 14.36
N LYS A 159 -9.06 5.27 14.04
CA LYS A 159 -9.99 4.37 14.75
C LYS A 159 -11.15 3.97 13.84
N GLY A 160 -12.01 3.09 14.34
CA GLY A 160 -13.08 2.47 13.58
C GLY A 160 -12.62 1.13 13.07
N LYS A 161 -13.27 0.04 13.49
CA LYS A 161 -13.02 -1.30 12.92
C LYS A 161 -14.18 -2.24 13.16
N TYR A 162 -14.25 -3.27 12.32
CA TYR A 162 -14.97 -4.48 12.66
C TYR A 162 -14.20 -5.22 13.77
N VAL A 163 -14.86 -5.49 14.90
CA VAL A 163 -14.31 -6.24 16.04
C VAL A 163 -14.64 -7.73 15.97
N ALA A 164 -15.66 -8.08 15.18
CA ALA A 164 -16.02 -9.42 14.77
C ALA A 164 -16.83 -9.32 13.46
N ASP A 165 -17.15 -10.46 12.85
CA ASP A 165 -17.93 -10.52 11.62
C ASP A 165 -19.25 -9.74 11.75
N GLY A 166 -19.38 -8.72 10.91
CA GLY A 166 -20.54 -7.83 10.89
C GLY A 166 -20.71 -6.91 12.11
N ARG A 167 -19.78 -6.93 13.09
CA ARG A 167 -19.84 -6.10 14.30
C ARG A 167 -18.86 -4.92 14.21
N TRP A 168 -19.40 -3.77 13.86
CA TRP A 168 -18.67 -2.49 13.77
C TRP A 168 -18.49 -1.82 15.14
N SER A 169 -17.39 -1.11 15.32
CA SER A 169 -17.16 -0.18 16.43
C SER A 169 -16.44 1.07 15.92
N ASP A 170 -17.04 2.25 16.13
CA ASP A 170 -16.46 3.55 15.77
C ASP A 170 -15.25 3.95 16.62
N SER A 171 -15.08 3.34 17.79
CA SER A 171 -14.05 3.69 18.76
C SER A 171 -12.92 2.68 18.85
N ALA A 172 -13.12 1.44 18.38
CA ALA A 172 -12.09 0.42 18.40
C ALA A 172 -10.92 0.82 17.49
N VAL A 173 -9.70 0.53 17.94
CA VAL A 173 -8.46 0.85 17.21
C VAL A 173 -7.79 -0.46 16.81
N SER A 174 -7.45 -0.61 15.53
CA SER A 174 -6.57 -1.70 15.10
C SER A 174 -5.15 -1.44 15.58
N THR A 175 -4.50 -2.48 16.11
CA THR A 175 -3.07 -2.44 16.44
C THR A 175 -2.21 -3.17 15.41
N GLN A 176 -2.84 -3.92 14.49
CA GLN A 176 -2.15 -4.70 13.48
C GLN A 176 -1.72 -3.78 12.32
N ILE A 177 -0.43 -3.77 11.99
CA ILE A 177 0.11 -2.99 10.86
C ILE A 177 -0.51 -3.46 9.55
N GLY A 178 -1.12 -2.54 8.82
CA GLY A 178 -1.84 -2.81 7.58
C GLY A 178 -0.91 -3.16 6.42
N ALA A 179 -1.44 -3.93 5.46
CA ALA A 179 -0.69 -4.44 4.32
C ALA A 179 -0.10 -3.32 3.43
N ALA A 180 -0.83 -2.21 3.21
CA ALA A 180 -0.33 -1.10 2.40
C ALA A 180 0.87 -0.41 3.07
N VAL A 181 0.88 -0.34 4.41
CA VAL A 181 1.99 0.21 5.21
C VAL A 181 3.24 -0.65 5.07
N LEU A 182 3.09 -1.98 5.10
CA LEU A 182 4.21 -2.91 4.87
C LEU A 182 4.78 -2.77 3.45
N ILE A 183 3.90 -2.74 2.43
CA ILE A 183 4.31 -2.58 1.03
C ILE A 183 5.01 -1.23 0.84
N ARG A 184 4.46 -0.14 1.39
CA ARG A 184 5.07 1.19 1.37
C ARG A 184 6.49 1.14 1.92
N ARG A 185 6.69 0.47 3.07
CA ARG A 185 8.01 0.36 3.67
C ARG A 185 8.98 -0.48 2.85
N LEU A 186 8.53 -1.57 2.23
CA LEU A 186 9.36 -2.36 1.31
C LEU A 186 9.85 -1.51 0.12
N VAL A 187 8.99 -0.66 -0.43
CA VAL A 187 9.34 0.29 -1.50
C VAL A 187 10.34 1.34 -1.01
N GLU A 188 10.08 1.99 0.14
CA GLU A 188 10.99 3.00 0.71
C GLU A 188 12.40 2.47 0.98
N LYS A 189 12.52 1.16 1.25
CA LYS A 189 13.80 0.48 1.48
C LYS A 189 14.42 -0.09 0.19
N ASN A 190 13.80 0.14 -0.97
CA ASN A 190 14.19 -0.42 -2.27
C ASN A 190 14.30 -1.96 -2.27
N LEU A 191 13.51 -2.63 -1.43
CA LEU A 191 13.48 -4.11 -1.34
C LEU A 191 12.57 -4.72 -2.41
N ILE A 192 11.66 -3.91 -2.96
CA ILE A 192 10.80 -4.25 -4.09
C ILE A 192 10.70 -3.03 -5.01
N SER A 193 10.46 -3.31 -6.29
CA SER A 193 10.05 -2.30 -7.27
C SER A 193 8.63 -2.62 -7.70
N ILE A 194 7.74 -1.65 -7.59
CA ILE A 194 6.38 -1.77 -8.12
C ILE A 194 6.40 -1.22 -9.54
N LYS A 195 5.73 -1.91 -10.45
CA LYS A 195 5.49 -1.36 -11.78
C LYS A 195 4.61 -0.12 -11.61
N ASN A 196 5.23 1.04 -11.65
CA ASN A 196 4.49 2.27 -11.88
C ASN A 196 3.90 2.14 -13.27
N ILE A 197 2.58 2.27 -13.38
CA ILE A 197 2.00 2.68 -14.66
C ILE A 197 2.68 4.03 -14.93
N PRO A 198 3.44 4.19 -16.04
CA PRO A 198 4.01 5.48 -16.36
C PRO A 198 2.89 6.51 -16.22
N LEU A 199 3.11 7.54 -15.40
CA LEU A 199 2.31 8.76 -15.50
C LEU A 199 2.34 9.09 -16.98
N ASP A 200 1.15 9.18 -17.60
CA ASP A 200 1.04 9.50 -19.01
C ASP A 200 1.93 10.72 -19.25
N THR A 201 2.96 10.59 -20.09
CA THR A 201 4.12 11.50 -20.14
C THR A 201 3.78 12.86 -20.76
N THR A 202 2.50 13.20 -20.78
CA THR A 202 1.91 14.47 -21.21
C THR A 202 1.66 15.43 -20.04
N ASP A 203 1.72 14.97 -18.79
CA ASP A 203 1.52 15.82 -17.62
C ASP A 203 2.82 16.48 -17.13
N LEU A 204 2.76 17.80 -16.97
CA LEU A 204 3.83 18.63 -16.42
C LEU A 204 4.28 18.07 -15.04
N PRO A 205 5.58 18.16 -14.69
CA PRO A 205 6.04 17.74 -13.37
C PRO A 205 5.33 18.53 -12.27
N LEU A 206 5.29 18.02 -11.04
CA LEU A 206 4.58 18.67 -9.92
C LEU A 206 4.96 20.15 -9.74
N VAL A 207 6.23 20.47 -10.03
CA VAL A 207 6.76 21.83 -10.08
C VAL A 207 7.37 22.08 -11.45
N TYR A 208 6.95 23.16 -12.10
CA TYR A 208 7.39 23.59 -13.43
C TYR A 208 7.36 25.11 -13.51
N TYR A 209 8.09 25.68 -14.46
CA TYR A 209 8.06 27.12 -14.72
C TYR A 209 6.66 27.52 -15.21
N SER A 210 6.04 28.51 -14.56
CA SER A 210 4.73 29.00 -14.96
C SER A 210 4.51 30.45 -14.55
N THR A 211 3.89 31.22 -15.45
CA THR A 211 3.40 32.58 -15.15
C THR A 211 2.02 32.57 -14.49
N LYS A 212 1.37 31.42 -14.41
CA LYS A 212 0.07 31.19 -13.76
C LYS A 212 0.25 30.39 -12.46
N LYS A 213 -0.75 30.47 -11.59
CA LYS A 213 -0.75 29.69 -10.35
C LYS A 213 -0.79 28.19 -10.67
N ILE A 214 0.02 27.39 -9.98
CA ILE A 214 0.05 25.93 -10.08
C ILE A 214 -0.13 25.32 -8.67
N ASP A 215 -0.61 24.08 -8.60
CA ASP A 215 -0.99 23.43 -7.34
C ASP A 215 0.14 23.38 -6.29
N HIS A 216 1.38 23.14 -6.71
CA HIS A 216 2.54 23.05 -5.81
C HIS A 216 3.38 24.35 -5.78
N GLY A 217 2.92 25.42 -6.44
CA GLY A 217 3.71 26.64 -6.60
C GLY A 217 3.97 27.36 -5.26
N GLU A 218 2.94 27.48 -4.41
CA GLU A 218 3.06 28.17 -3.12
C GLU A 218 3.99 27.39 -2.19
N LYS A 219 3.79 26.07 -2.08
CA LYS A 219 4.65 25.17 -1.29
C LYS A 219 6.11 25.22 -1.74
N LEU A 220 6.36 25.29 -3.06
CA LEU A 220 7.70 25.45 -3.59
C LEU A 220 8.32 26.78 -3.16
N GLN A 221 7.60 27.89 -3.28
CA GLN A 221 8.09 29.22 -2.91
C GLN A 221 8.34 29.30 -1.39
N GLU A 222 7.45 28.75 -0.56
CA GLU A 222 7.62 28.64 0.88
C GLU A 222 8.87 27.83 1.25
N PHE A 223 9.10 26.69 0.58
CA PHE A 223 10.30 25.88 0.77
C PHE A 223 11.56 26.64 0.39
N LEU A 224 11.58 27.28 -0.78
CA LEU A 224 12.73 28.04 -1.26
C LEU A 224 13.08 29.23 -0.36
N ASN A 225 12.08 29.87 0.25
CA ASN A 225 12.26 30.94 1.23
C ASN A 225 12.94 30.51 2.54
N GLN A 226 13.09 29.21 2.80
CA GLN A 226 13.85 28.71 3.95
C GLN A 226 15.37 28.78 3.74
N PHE A 227 15.85 29.01 2.52
CA PHE A 227 17.26 29.10 2.21
C PHE A 227 17.79 30.53 2.38
N PRO A 228 18.94 30.73 3.07
CA PRO A 228 19.51 32.05 3.26
C PRO A 228 19.71 32.81 1.94
N GLY A 229 19.25 34.06 1.88
CA GLY A 229 19.39 34.92 0.71
C GLY A 229 18.31 34.72 -0.37
N VAL A 230 17.37 33.80 -0.17
CA VAL A 230 16.20 33.64 -1.05
C VAL A 230 15.00 34.38 -0.46
N TYR A 231 14.41 35.27 -1.28
CA TYR A 231 13.24 36.06 -0.91
C TYR A 231 12.24 36.09 -2.06
N LEU A 232 11.27 35.19 -2.03
CA LEU A 232 10.20 35.02 -3.00
C LEU A 232 8.86 35.45 -2.40
N LEU A 233 8.03 36.06 -3.24
CA LEU A 233 6.60 36.17 -2.94
C LEU A 233 5.96 34.78 -3.06
N VAL A 234 5.12 34.41 -2.10
CA VAL A 234 4.33 33.17 -2.14
C VAL A 234 3.00 33.48 -2.82
N ASP A 235 2.96 33.38 -4.14
CA ASP A 235 1.79 33.64 -4.99
C ASP A 235 1.37 32.44 -5.85
N GLY A 236 2.11 31.34 -5.75
CA GLY A 236 1.90 30.10 -6.48
C GLY A 236 2.29 30.15 -7.94
N LYS A 237 2.92 31.24 -8.41
CA LYS A 237 3.35 31.44 -9.80
C LYS A 237 4.86 31.25 -9.89
N PRO A 238 5.34 30.03 -10.16
CA PRO A 238 6.76 29.72 -10.23
C PRO A 238 7.41 30.23 -11.52
N GLY A 239 7.44 31.55 -11.69
CA GLY A 239 8.10 32.23 -12.82
C GLY A 239 9.61 32.38 -12.61
N GLU A 240 10.20 33.34 -13.31
CA GLU A 240 11.67 33.52 -13.38
C GLU A 240 12.36 33.60 -12.02
N LYS A 241 11.83 34.40 -11.07
CA LYS A 241 12.42 34.53 -9.74
C LYS A 241 12.43 33.20 -8.97
N THR A 242 11.32 32.47 -9.02
CA THR A 242 11.19 31.16 -8.39
C THR A 242 12.15 30.16 -9.04
N SER A 243 12.29 30.17 -10.36
CA SER A 243 13.24 29.31 -11.07
C SER A 243 14.71 29.67 -10.80
N ASN A 244 15.03 30.95 -10.64
CA ASN A 244 16.37 31.41 -10.22
C ASN A 244 16.71 30.90 -8.82
N ALA A 245 15.77 31.02 -7.88
CA ALA A 245 15.92 30.49 -6.53
C ALA A 245 16.05 28.96 -6.54
N PHE A 246 15.22 28.27 -7.33
CA PHE A 246 15.30 26.82 -7.52
C PHE A 246 16.67 26.39 -8.04
N LYS A 247 17.25 27.13 -9.00
CA LYS A 247 18.61 26.89 -9.49
C LYS A 247 19.69 27.16 -8.45
N ALA A 248 19.56 28.24 -7.67
CA ALA A 248 20.51 28.55 -6.61
C ALA A 248 20.54 27.44 -5.54
N VAL A 249 19.40 26.83 -5.24
CA VAL A 249 19.27 25.76 -4.23
C VAL A 249 19.63 24.38 -4.78
N THR A 250 19.23 24.05 -6.01
CA THR A 250 19.29 22.68 -6.56
C THR A 250 20.31 22.50 -7.68
N GLY A 251 20.88 23.59 -8.21
CA GLY A 251 21.74 23.59 -9.40
C GLY A 251 21.00 23.58 -10.74
N ASN A 252 19.66 23.42 -10.75
CA ASN A 252 18.87 23.27 -11.98
C ASN A 252 17.76 24.33 -12.07
N TYR A 253 17.43 24.79 -13.28
CA TYR A 253 16.20 25.57 -13.48
C TYR A 253 14.96 24.68 -13.40
N LEU A 254 13.79 25.28 -13.15
CA LEU A 254 12.52 24.57 -13.22
C LEU A 254 12.26 24.06 -14.64
N PHE A 255 11.63 22.89 -14.74
CA PHE A 255 11.20 22.33 -16.03
C PHE A 255 10.32 23.34 -16.79
N GLY A 256 10.59 23.56 -18.08
CA GLY A 256 9.88 24.53 -18.91
C GLY A 256 10.35 25.99 -18.77
N ASP A 257 11.41 26.25 -18.01
CA ASP A 257 12.05 27.58 -17.99
C ASP A 257 12.60 27.92 -19.39
N PRO A 258 12.36 29.14 -19.91
CA PRO A 258 12.76 29.53 -21.27
C PRO A 258 14.29 29.62 -21.49
N ARG A 259 15.10 29.42 -20.44
CA ARG A 259 16.57 29.44 -20.50
C ARG A 259 17.19 28.03 -20.49
N LEU A 260 16.37 26.98 -20.43
CA LEU A 260 16.78 25.58 -20.59
C LEU A 260 16.90 25.21 -22.07
#